data_AF-D3F203-F1
#
_entry.id   AF-D3F203-F1
#
_cell.length_a   1.000
_cell.length_b   1.000
_cell.length_c   1.000
_cell.angle_alpha   90.00
_cell.angle_beta   90.00
_cell.angle_gamma   90.00
#
_symmetry.space_group_name_H-M   'P 1'
#
loop_
_entity.id
_entity.type
_entity.pdbx_description
1 polymer ?
#
loop_
_entity_poly.entity_id
_entity_poly.type
_entity_poly.pdbx_seq_one_letter_code
_entity_poly.pdbx_strand_id
1 'polypeptide(L)'
;MPRICTTVDGELARRLQAEARHRRITRARLLREAAIYYLGAAEAARALADLRAQLDEQAARLERLERQHGSRPHRPHPRVVNPG
;
A
#
# COMPACT_ATOMS: atom_id res chain seq x y z
N MET A 1 -6.40 31.88 -10.58
CA MET A 1 -7.04 30.55 -10.75
C MET A 1 -6.34 29.83 -11.90
N PRO A 2 -5.49 28.82 -11.64
CA PRO A 2 -4.84 28.08 -12.71
C PRO A 2 -5.89 27.34 -13.54
N ARG A 3 -5.83 27.50 -14.86
CA ARG A 3 -6.65 26.75 -15.83
C ARG A 3 -5.83 25.57 -16.33
N ILE A 4 -6.33 24.37 -16.15
CA ILE A 4 -5.70 23.14 -16.64
C ILE A 4 -6.51 22.67 -17.84
N CYS A 5 -5.88 22.64 -19.01
CA CYS A 5 -6.44 22.03 -20.21
C CYS A 5 -6.09 20.54 -20.18
N THR A 6 -7.11 19.68 -20.27
CA THR A 6 -6.93 18.23 -20.39
C THR A 6 -7.46 17.78 -21.74
N THR A 7 -6.65 17.03 -22.48
CA THR A 7 -7.08 16.39 -23.72
C THR A 7 -7.56 14.99 -23.39
N VAL A 8 -8.81 14.69 -23.74
CA VAL A 8 -9.38 13.34 -23.67
C VAL A 8 -9.96 13.01 -25.03
N ASP A 9 -10.03 11.73 -25.37
CA ASP A 9 -10.67 11.30 -26.60
C ASP A 9 -12.17 11.67 -26.63
N GLY A 10 -12.74 11.68 -27.85
CA GLY A 10 -14.11 12.12 -28.06
C GLY A 10 -15.16 11.24 -27.36
N GLU A 11 -14.88 9.95 -27.14
CA GLU A 11 -15.81 9.05 -26.48
C GLU A 11 -15.80 9.24 -24.97
N LEU A 12 -14.61 9.33 -24.37
CA LEU A 12 -14.45 9.68 -22.97
C LEU A 12 -15.06 11.06 -22.67
N ALA A 13 -14.90 12.04 -23.58
CA ALA A 13 -15.54 13.35 -23.46
C ALA A 13 -17.09 13.24 -23.41
N ARG A 14 -17.68 12.42 -24.29
CA ARG A 14 -19.14 12.18 -24.31
C ARG A 14 -19.63 11.51 -23.03
N ARG A 15 -18.93 10.46 -22.58
CA ARG A 15 -19.27 9.74 -21.34
C ARG A 15 -19.18 10.65 -20.11
N LEU A 16 -18.12 11.43 -19.98
CA LEU A 16 -17.96 12.41 -18.90
C LEU A 16 -19.07 13.47 -18.93
N GLN A 17 -19.48 13.90 -20.13
CA GLN A 17 -20.58 14.87 -20.27
C GLN A 17 -21.94 14.26 -19.88
N ALA A 18 -22.20 13.02 -20.27
CA ALA A 18 -23.41 12.29 -19.91
C ALA A 18 -23.50 12.09 -18.38
N GLU A 19 -22.39 11.69 -17.75
CA GLU A 19 -22.32 11.51 -16.30
C GLU A 19 -22.51 12.83 -15.55
N ALA A 20 -21.86 13.91 -16.02
CA ALA A 20 -22.04 15.23 -15.43
C ALA A 20 -23.50 15.70 -15.52
N ARG A 21 -24.18 15.44 -16.64
CA ARG A 21 -25.63 15.71 -16.80
C ARG A 21 -26.47 14.86 -15.86
N HIS A 22 -26.19 13.57 -15.77
CA HIS A 22 -26.91 12.64 -14.90
C HIS A 22 -26.83 13.07 -13.43
N ARG A 23 -25.63 13.46 -12.97
CA ARG A 23 -25.38 13.96 -11.61
C ARG A 23 -25.74 15.43 -11.41
N ARG A 24 -26.19 16.13 -12.45
CA ARG A 24 -26.47 17.58 -12.46
C ARG A 24 -25.31 18.43 -11.91
N ILE A 25 -24.08 18.09 -12.30
CA ILE A 25 -22.86 18.83 -11.97
C ILE A 25 -22.12 19.27 -13.24
N THR A 26 -21.13 20.16 -13.09
CA THR A 26 -20.27 20.54 -14.22
C THR A 26 -19.24 19.44 -14.49
N ARG A 27 -18.84 19.28 -15.76
CA ARG A 27 -17.76 18.36 -16.15
C ARG A 27 -16.45 18.66 -15.40
N ALA A 28 -16.17 19.93 -15.14
CA ALA A 28 -15.00 20.34 -14.34
C ALA A 28 -15.08 19.85 -12.89
N ARG A 29 -16.26 19.90 -12.26
CA ARG A 29 -16.47 19.35 -10.92
C ARG A 29 -16.32 17.83 -10.90
N LEU A 30 -16.92 17.14 -11.86
CA LEU A 30 -16.79 15.68 -12.00
C LEU A 30 -15.31 15.27 -12.15
N LEU A 31 -14.56 15.97 -13.00
CA LEU A 31 -13.12 15.72 -13.19
C LEU A 31 -12.32 15.98 -11.91
N ARG A 32 -12.65 17.02 -11.15
CA ARG A 32 -12.01 17.30 -9.86
C ARG A 32 -12.29 16.20 -8.84
N GLU A 33 -13.53 15.75 -8.72
CA GLU A 33 -13.91 14.65 -7.81
C GLU A 33 -13.19 13.35 -8.19
N ALA A 34 -13.15 13.01 -9.48
CA ALA A 34 -12.39 11.86 -9.97
C ALA A 34 -10.90 11.97 -9.68
N ALA A 35 -10.30 13.15 -9.92
CA ALA A 35 -8.87 13.38 -9.66
C ALA A 35 -8.53 13.19 -8.17
N ILE A 36 -9.38 13.68 -7.26
CA ILE A 36 -9.20 13.48 -5.82
C ILE A 36 -9.27 11.99 -5.47
N TYR A 37 -10.26 11.26 -6.01
CA TYR A 37 -10.40 9.82 -5.79
C TYR A 37 -9.16 9.04 -6.24
N TYR A 38 -8.70 9.29 -7.47
CA TYR A 38 -7.53 8.59 -8.01
C TYR A 38 -6.22 8.99 -7.31
N LEU A 39 -6.09 10.25 -6.88
CA LEU A 39 -4.94 10.68 -6.08
C LEU A 39 -4.89 9.94 -4.74
N GLY A 40 -6.02 9.87 -4.02
CA GLY A 40 -6.10 9.11 -2.77
C GLY A 40 -5.82 7.62 -2.98
N ALA A 41 -6.29 7.04 -4.08
CA ALA A 41 -5.98 5.66 -4.43
C ALA A 41 -4.47 5.44 -4.71
N ALA A 42 -3.81 6.39 -5.38
CA ALA A 42 -2.38 6.34 -5.64
C ALA A 42 -1.55 6.49 -4.36
N GLU A 43 -1.96 7.38 -3.45
CA GLU A 43 -1.33 7.54 -2.14
C GLU A 43 -1.50 6.29 -1.28
N ALA A 44 -2.69 5.70 -1.24
CA ALA A 44 -2.95 4.45 -0.53
C ALA A 44 -2.12 3.28 -1.09
N ALA A 45 -1.99 3.18 -2.42
CA ALA A 45 -1.16 2.15 -3.05
C ALA A 45 0.33 2.28 -2.67
N ARG A 46 0.84 3.52 -2.56
CA ARG A 46 2.22 3.77 -2.08
C ARG A 46 2.39 3.35 -0.63
N ALA A 47 1.47 3.76 0.25
CA ALA A 47 1.52 3.37 1.66
C ALA A 47 1.47 1.84 1.84
N LEU A 48 0.67 1.14 1.04
CA LEU A 48 0.63 -0.33 1.04
C LEU A 48 1.95 -0.94 0.57
N ALA A 49 2.59 -0.39 -0.45
CA ALA A 49 3.90 -0.84 -0.92
C ALA A 49 4.98 -0.66 0.17
N ASP A 50 4.97 0.49 0.85
CA ASP A 50 5.91 0.78 1.95
C ASP A 50 5.69 -0.17 3.13
N LEU A 51 4.44 -0.41 3.53
CA LEU A 51 4.11 -1.37 4.58
C LEU A 51 4.54 -2.79 4.19
N ARG A 52 4.37 -3.17 2.92
CA ARG A 52 4.80 -4.47 2.44
C ARG A 52 6.32 -4.62 2.53
N ALA A 53 7.07 -3.60 2.13
CA ALA A 53 8.52 -3.60 2.24
C ALA A 53 8.98 -3.73 3.70
N GLN A 54 8.33 -3.04 4.64
CA GLN A 54 8.61 -3.17 6.07
C GLN A 54 8.34 -4.59 6.58
N LEU A 55 7.22 -5.20 6.18
CA LEU A 55 6.90 -6.58 6.56
C LEU A 55 7.93 -7.57 6.02
N ASP A 56 8.33 -7.42 4.76
CA ASP A 56 9.35 -8.28 4.13
C ASP A 56 10.71 -8.10 4.84
N GLU A 57 11.07 -6.88 5.27
CA GLU A 57 12.28 -6.62 6.07
C GLU A 57 12.20 -7.26 7.46
N GLN A 58 11.05 -7.16 8.15
CA GLN A 58 10.87 -7.80 9.45
C GLN A 58 10.90 -9.33 9.33
N ALA A 59 10.30 -9.91 8.29
CA ALA A 59 10.35 -11.35 8.02
C ALA A 59 11.81 -11.81 7.80
N ALA A 60 12.57 -11.09 6.97
CA ALA A 60 13.99 -11.39 6.76
C ALA A 60 14.84 -11.20 8.04
N ARG A 61 14.45 -10.29 8.94
CA ARG A 61 15.09 -10.15 10.25
C ARG A 61 14.78 -11.34 11.16
N LEU A 62 13.54 -11.80 11.20
CA LEU A 62 13.12 -12.97 11.98
C LEU A 62 13.86 -14.23 11.49
N GLU A 63 13.90 -14.48 10.18
CA GLU A 63 14.64 -15.62 9.63
C GLU A 63 16.14 -15.59 9.97
N ARG A 64 16.74 -14.40 10.04
CA ARG A 64 18.14 -14.25 10.48
C ARG A 64 18.29 -14.57 11.96
N LEU A 65 17.38 -14.09 12.81
CA LEU A 65 17.39 -14.38 14.24
C LEU A 65 17.17 -15.88 14.49
N GLU A 66 16.20 -16.50 13.82
CA GLU A 66 15.93 -17.94 13.93
C GLU A 66 17.17 -18.76 13.53
N ARG A 67 17.88 -18.39 12.47
CA ARG A 67 19.15 -19.04 12.13
C ARG A 67 20.23 -18.84 13.19
N GLN A 68 20.35 -17.64 13.77
CA GLN A 68 21.32 -17.38 14.85
C GLN A 68 20.99 -18.17 16.13
N HIS A 69 19.71 -18.33 16.46
CA HIS A 69 19.25 -19.06 17.65
C HIS A 69 19.18 -20.58 17.44
N GLY A 70 18.80 -21.05 16.26
CA GLY A 70 18.82 -22.47 15.88
C GLY A 70 20.22 -23.04 15.69
N SER A 71 21.20 -22.17 15.40
CA SER A 71 22.64 -22.54 15.36
C SER A 71 23.28 -22.56 16.75
N ARG A 72 22.56 -22.16 17.81
CA ARG A 72 23.06 -22.25 19.18
C ARG A 72 22.83 -23.69 19.63
N PRO A 73 23.86 -24.54 19.81
CA PRO A 73 23.65 -25.89 20.31
C PRO A 73 22.90 -25.76 21.63
N HIS A 74 21.79 -26.48 21.74
CA HIS A 74 21.05 -26.64 22.98
C HIS A 74 22.03 -27.23 23.99
N ARG A 75 22.71 -26.39 24.75
CA ARG A 75 23.65 -26.82 25.79
C ARG A 75 22.75 -27.51 26.81
N PRO A 76 22.79 -28.84 26.95
CA PRO A 76 21.95 -29.49 27.95
C PRO A 76 22.34 -28.88 29.28
N HIS A 77 21.34 -28.36 30.01
CA HIS A 77 21.55 -27.95 31.40
C HIS A 77 22.18 -29.14 32.12
N PRO A 78 23.33 -28.98 32.80
CA PRO A 78 23.90 -30.09 33.55
C PRO A 78 22.86 -30.50 34.60
N ARG A 79 22.34 -31.73 34.47
CA ARG A 79 21.55 -32.35 35.52
C ARG A 79 22.48 -32.47 36.73
N VAL A 80 22.21 -31.68 37.76
CA VAL A 80 22.81 -31.88 39.08
C VAL A 80 22.23 -33.19 39.61
N VAL A 81 23.00 -34.26 39.50
CA VAL A 81 22.73 -35.51 40.21
C VAL A 81 23.24 -35.31 41.64
N ASN A 82 22.31 -35.26 42.60
CA ASN A 82 22.64 -35.35 44.02
C ASN A 82 23.04 -36.80 44.31
N PRO A 83 24.28 -37.08 44.77
CA PRO A 83 24.57 -38.37 45.36
C PRO A 83 23.95 -38.38 46.77
N GLY A 84 23.10 -39.36 47.03
CA GLY A 84 22.61 -39.67 48.37
C GLY A 84 23.73 -40.22 49.26
#